data_AF-A0A3C1ZE40-F1
#
_entry.id   AF-A0A3C1ZE40-F1
#
_cell.length_a   1.000
_cell.length_b   1.000
_cell.length_c   1.000
_cell.angle_alpha   90.00
_cell.angle_beta   90.00
_cell.angle_gamma   90.00
#
_symmetry.space_group_name_H-M   'P 1'
#
loop_
_entity.id
_entity.type
_entity.pdbx_description
1 polymer ?
#
loop_
_entity_poly.entity_id
_entity_poly.type
_entity_poly.pdbx_seq_one_letter_code
_entity_poly.pdbx_strand_id
1 'polypeptide(L)'
;MLLLVGGLWAAASDPVNTQWQQTVLNAIDSFPERGGYYTGGKPNAVFAKTTWQGLKDAFVMDANDTKPRFDPYQAQPSFCSSATYAVLVKALLMWDTTGKISREAWQNMRVHDGQNDGVGFWGRANANGPALAVLVNELDAGYSVAAYRGALADSVKECPAERYLTDAEWRAHPVWCRARAGDMMKIFWNRHDNRGHDGGAIIGDDGVRRHLQEAGHSVVFLGYDENGRVRYWSSNGPGKEPEKMGYGEAVCDKTAIQRVVFTRILHPERFDRVRNMPPTHVNQYLYDLNGHRHSSTEEMWRMIGQQ
;
A
#
# COMPACT_ATOMS: atom_id res chain seq x y z
N MET A 1 -54.78 -0.98 3.33
CA MET A 1 -54.31 -0.74 1.96
C MET A 1 -53.46 0.52 1.95
N LEU A 2 -52.14 0.38 2.08
CA LEU A 2 -51.19 1.41 1.66
C LEU A 2 -49.97 0.68 1.09
N LEU A 3 -49.70 0.97 -0.18
CA LEU A 3 -48.75 0.29 -1.03
C LEU A 3 -47.29 0.61 -0.66
N LEU A 4 -46.48 -0.44 -0.75
CA LEU A 4 -45.03 -0.45 -0.97
C LEU A 4 -44.57 0.61 -1.99
N VAL A 5 -43.47 1.29 -1.70
CA VAL A 5 -42.44 1.58 -2.70
C VAL A 5 -41.08 1.25 -2.08
N GLY A 6 -40.58 0.07 -2.46
CA GLY A 6 -39.19 -0.28 -2.27
C GLY A 6 -38.30 0.55 -3.20
N GLY A 7 -37.22 1.05 -2.64
CA GLY A 7 -36.10 1.61 -3.39
C GLY A 7 -34.81 1.00 -2.82
N LEU A 8 -34.55 -0.26 -3.12
CA LEU A 8 -33.19 -0.79 -3.09
C LEU A 8 -32.44 -0.05 -4.20
N TRP A 9 -31.77 1.05 -3.86
CA TRP A 9 -30.71 1.58 -4.69
C TRP A 9 -29.63 0.50 -4.71
N ALA A 10 -29.63 -0.33 -5.75
CA ALA A 10 -28.45 -1.11 -6.08
C ALA A 10 -27.37 -0.09 -6.44
N ALA A 11 -26.49 0.21 -5.48
CA ALA A 11 -25.29 0.98 -5.76
C ALA A 11 -24.61 0.33 -6.96
N ALA A 12 -24.32 1.10 -8.01
CA ALA A 12 -23.57 0.62 -9.14
C ALA A 12 -22.32 -0.08 -8.61
N SER A 13 -22.10 -1.33 -9.02
CA SER A 13 -20.95 -2.09 -8.55
C SER A 13 -19.68 -1.32 -8.90
N ASP A 14 -18.85 -1.06 -7.88
CA ASP A 14 -17.52 -0.48 -8.02
C ASP A 14 -16.80 -1.05 -9.26
N PRO A 15 -16.27 -0.21 -10.17
CA PRO A 15 -15.63 -0.70 -11.39
C PRO A 15 -14.41 -1.57 -11.05
N VAL A 16 -14.18 -2.60 -11.88
CA VAL A 16 -13.07 -3.55 -11.74
C VAL A 16 -12.48 -3.88 -13.10
N ASN A 17 -11.16 -3.81 -13.22
CA ASN A 17 -10.43 -4.40 -14.34
C ASN A 17 -10.00 -5.82 -13.95
N THR A 18 -10.83 -6.82 -14.29
CA THR A 18 -10.60 -8.22 -13.89
C THR A 18 -9.29 -8.78 -14.46
N GLN A 19 -8.90 -8.37 -15.67
CA GLN A 19 -7.63 -8.77 -16.26
C GLN A 19 -6.46 -8.26 -15.41
N TRP A 20 -6.48 -6.99 -15.01
CA TRP A 20 -5.46 -6.43 -14.14
C TRP A 20 -5.40 -7.13 -12.78
N GLN A 21 -6.54 -7.33 -12.12
CA GLN A 21 -6.57 -8.02 -10.81
C GLN A 21 -5.97 -9.42 -10.91
N GLN A 22 -6.32 -10.19 -11.94
CA GLN A 22 -5.74 -11.51 -12.16
C GLN A 22 -4.24 -11.42 -12.42
N THR A 23 -3.77 -10.42 -13.15
CA THR A 23 -2.33 -10.22 -13.37
C THR A 23 -1.58 -9.91 -12.08
N VAL A 24 -2.17 -9.14 -11.15
CA VAL A 24 -1.57 -8.91 -9.82
C VAL A 24 -1.44 -10.20 -9.02
N LEU A 25 -2.49 -11.04 -9.02
CA LEU A 25 -2.46 -12.34 -8.34
C LEU A 25 -1.41 -13.28 -8.98
N ASN A 26 -1.37 -13.35 -10.31
CA ASN A 26 -0.34 -14.14 -11.01
C ASN A 26 1.07 -13.59 -10.76
N ALA A 27 1.22 -12.28 -10.57
CA ALA A 27 2.50 -11.69 -10.20
C ALA A 27 2.93 -12.17 -8.82
N ILE A 28 2.03 -12.21 -7.83
CA ILE A 28 2.29 -12.76 -6.49
C ILE A 28 2.74 -14.22 -6.59
N ASP A 29 2.07 -15.06 -7.40
CA ASP A 29 2.42 -16.47 -7.57
C ASP A 29 3.84 -16.69 -8.12
N SER A 30 4.46 -15.66 -8.71
CA SER A 30 5.84 -15.72 -9.21
C SER A 30 6.90 -15.37 -8.17
N PHE A 31 6.49 -14.93 -6.97
CA PHE A 31 7.42 -14.59 -5.89
C PHE A 31 7.84 -15.82 -5.10
N PRO A 32 9.09 -15.88 -4.61
CA PRO A 32 9.48 -16.86 -3.62
C PRO A 32 8.76 -16.61 -2.29
N GLU A 33 8.63 -17.66 -1.49
CA GLU A 33 8.25 -17.50 -0.09
C GLU A 33 9.45 -17.05 0.76
N ARG A 34 9.17 -16.22 1.77
CA ARG A 34 10.15 -15.69 2.73
C ARG A 34 11.21 -14.80 2.06
N GLY A 35 12.49 -15.09 2.27
CA GLY A 35 13.61 -14.27 1.79
C GLY A 35 14.13 -13.22 2.78
N GLY A 36 13.51 -13.14 3.96
CA GLY A 36 13.92 -12.28 5.05
C GLY A 36 13.27 -10.89 5.02
N TYR A 37 13.03 -10.37 6.22
CA TYR A 37 12.49 -9.03 6.45
C TYR A 37 13.59 -8.09 6.96
N TYR A 38 13.93 -7.04 6.21
CA TYR A 38 15.00 -6.12 6.59
C TYR A 38 14.75 -4.67 6.19
N THR A 39 14.71 -3.77 7.18
CA THR A 39 14.52 -2.32 6.98
C THR A 39 15.82 -1.51 7.16
N GLY A 40 16.93 -2.16 7.49
CA GLY A 40 18.17 -1.45 7.78
C GLY A 40 18.86 -0.88 6.54
N GLY A 41 19.40 0.33 6.69
CA GLY A 41 20.05 1.07 5.59
C GLY A 41 21.46 0.59 5.22
N LYS A 42 21.99 -0.46 5.87
CA LYS A 42 23.32 -1.03 5.59
C LYS A 42 23.29 -2.55 5.70
N PRO A 43 24.13 -3.31 4.95
CA PRO A 43 24.31 -4.73 5.20
C PRO A 43 24.73 -5.03 6.65
N ASN A 44 24.43 -6.24 7.12
CA ASN A 44 24.83 -6.72 8.44
C ASN A 44 25.17 -8.23 8.40
N ALA A 45 25.42 -8.82 9.57
CA ALA A 45 25.81 -10.24 9.66
C ALA A 45 24.74 -11.23 9.17
N VAL A 46 23.47 -10.83 9.14
CA VAL A 46 22.33 -11.64 8.70
C VAL A 46 22.00 -11.35 7.22
N PHE A 47 22.04 -10.08 6.83
CA PHE A 47 21.65 -9.61 5.50
C PHE A 47 22.85 -9.03 4.76
N ALA A 48 23.33 -9.78 3.75
CA ALA A 48 24.47 -9.39 2.92
C ALA A 48 24.21 -8.13 2.05
N LYS A 49 22.94 -7.79 1.82
CA LYS A 49 22.53 -6.57 1.10
C LYS A 49 21.29 -5.96 1.74
N THR A 50 21.07 -4.67 1.49
CA THR A 50 19.85 -3.96 1.90
C THR A 50 18.70 -4.27 0.95
N THR A 51 17.47 -4.00 1.38
CA THR A 51 16.28 -4.12 0.53
C THR A 51 16.37 -3.25 -0.73
N TRP A 52 16.91 -2.02 -0.63
CA TRP A 52 17.13 -1.16 -1.79
C TRP A 52 18.14 -1.73 -2.78
N GLN A 53 19.22 -2.35 -2.28
CA GLN A 53 20.17 -3.07 -3.14
C GLN A 53 19.47 -4.26 -3.83
N GLY A 54 18.67 -5.03 -3.09
CA GLY A 54 17.86 -6.11 -3.66
C GLY A 54 16.91 -5.66 -4.77
N LEU A 55 16.14 -4.58 -4.55
CA LEU A 55 15.25 -4.04 -5.58
C LEU A 55 15.99 -3.57 -6.84
N LYS A 56 17.19 -2.98 -6.68
CA LYS A 56 18.01 -2.57 -7.82
C LYS A 56 18.59 -3.76 -8.58
N ASP A 57 18.98 -4.83 -7.88
CA ASP A 57 19.45 -6.07 -8.51
C ASP A 57 18.31 -6.78 -9.26
N ALA A 58 17.10 -6.71 -8.71
CA ALA A 58 15.91 -7.30 -9.33
C ALA A 58 15.48 -6.57 -10.59
N PHE A 59 15.59 -5.23 -10.63
CA PHE A 59 15.18 -4.39 -11.75
C PHE A 59 16.36 -4.10 -12.68
N VAL A 60 16.52 -4.91 -13.72
CA VAL A 60 17.62 -4.77 -14.69
C VAL A 60 17.09 -4.22 -16.01
N MET A 61 17.72 -3.15 -16.50
CA MET A 61 17.34 -2.50 -17.75
C MET A 61 18.57 -1.89 -18.42
N ASP A 62 19.00 -2.48 -19.53
CA ASP A 62 20.18 -2.06 -20.27
C ASP A 62 19.87 -0.85 -21.18
N ALA A 63 20.91 -0.29 -21.80
CA ALA A 63 20.83 0.93 -22.60
C ALA A 63 19.84 0.84 -23.78
N ASN A 64 19.67 -0.37 -24.35
CA ASN A 64 18.84 -0.60 -25.53
C ASN A 64 17.50 -1.30 -25.23
N ASP A 65 17.25 -1.66 -23.97
CA ASP A 65 16.02 -2.38 -23.59
C ASP A 65 14.80 -1.45 -23.73
N THR A 66 13.67 -1.95 -24.21
CA THR A 66 12.43 -1.14 -24.20
C THR A 66 11.68 -1.25 -22.87
N LYS A 67 11.95 -2.30 -22.10
CA LYS A 67 11.36 -2.59 -20.79
C LYS A 67 12.34 -3.36 -19.90
N PRO A 68 12.22 -3.29 -18.56
CA PRO A 68 13.13 -3.98 -17.66
C PRO A 68 12.84 -5.49 -17.62
N ARG A 69 13.83 -6.25 -17.16
CA ARG A 69 13.63 -7.56 -16.54
C ARG A 69 13.46 -7.36 -15.04
N PHE A 70 12.52 -8.10 -14.44
CA PHE A 70 12.30 -8.10 -13.00
C PHE A 70 12.32 -9.53 -12.42
N ASP A 71 13.28 -9.80 -11.55
CA ASP A 71 13.43 -11.07 -10.83
C ASP A 71 13.09 -10.92 -9.32
N PRO A 72 11.92 -11.42 -8.86
CA PRO A 72 11.53 -11.40 -7.46
C PRO A 72 12.52 -12.08 -6.49
N TYR A 73 13.33 -13.04 -6.96
CA TYR A 73 14.33 -13.70 -6.11
C TYR A 73 15.46 -12.75 -5.72
N GLN A 74 15.82 -11.81 -6.60
CA GLN A 74 16.85 -10.82 -6.32
C GLN A 74 16.36 -9.68 -5.43
N ALA A 75 15.05 -9.48 -5.33
CA ALA A 75 14.39 -8.42 -4.55
C ALA A 75 14.40 -8.66 -3.02
N GLN A 76 15.19 -9.62 -2.54
CA GLN A 76 15.34 -9.98 -1.13
C GLN A 76 16.63 -9.40 -0.51
N PRO A 77 16.69 -9.10 0.80
CA PRO A 77 15.55 -9.13 1.73
C PRO A 77 14.54 -8.02 1.41
N SER A 78 13.40 -8.02 2.09
CA SER A 78 12.30 -7.09 1.79
C SER A 78 11.69 -6.46 3.05
N PHE A 79 10.84 -5.47 2.84
CA PHE A 79 9.83 -4.98 3.79
C PHE A 79 8.53 -4.70 3.05
N CYS A 80 7.46 -4.41 3.79
CA CYS A 80 6.09 -4.37 3.24
C CYS A 80 5.91 -3.51 1.97
N SER A 81 6.34 -2.25 1.97
CA SER A 81 6.25 -1.37 0.79
C SER A 81 7.13 -1.83 -0.39
N SER A 82 8.33 -2.38 -0.12
CA SER A 82 9.17 -2.97 -1.17
C SER A 82 8.50 -4.17 -1.84
N ALA A 83 7.78 -5.00 -1.09
CA ALA A 83 7.06 -6.16 -1.61
C ALA A 83 5.90 -5.73 -2.50
N THR A 84 5.09 -4.77 -2.06
CA THR A 84 3.99 -4.25 -2.88
C THR A 84 4.46 -3.53 -4.12
N TYR A 85 5.57 -2.78 -4.03
CA TYR A 85 6.21 -2.17 -5.20
C TYR A 85 6.69 -3.23 -6.19
N ALA A 86 7.37 -4.27 -5.70
CA ALA A 86 7.88 -5.35 -6.54
C ALA A 86 6.73 -6.09 -7.25
N VAL A 87 5.62 -6.36 -6.56
CA VAL A 87 4.42 -6.94 -7.18
C VAL A 87 3.83 -6.00 -8.23
N LEU A 88 3.72 -4.70 -7.95
CA LEU A 88 3.24 -3.73 -8.93
C LEU A 88 4.10 -3.72 -10.20
N VAL A 89 5.43 -3.64 -10.07
CA VAL A 89 6.35 -3.70 -11.21
C VAL A 89 6.21 -5.02 -11.97
N LYS A 90 6.16 -6.16 -11.27
CA LYS A 90 6.01 -7.48 -11.89
C LYS A 90 4.67 -7.60 -12.62
N ALA A 91 3.59 -7.13 -12.03
CA ALA A 91 2.26 -7.14 -12.64
C ALA A 91 2.19 -6.25 -13.89
N LEU A 92 2.77 -5.04 -13.84
CA LEU A 92 2.87 -4.16 -15.02
C LEU A 92 3.66 -4.83 -16.15
N LEU A 93 4.77 -5.51 -15.85
CA LEU A 93 5.56 -6.24 -16.84
C LEU A 93 4.81 -7.42 -17.46
N MET A 94 4.04 -8.15 -16.65
CA MET A 94 3.21 -9.27 -17.12
C MET A 94 2.03 -8.79 -17.96
N TRP A 95 1.46 -7.64 -17.61
CA TRP A 95 0.36 -7.03 -18.33
C TRP A 95 0.83 -6.37 -19.64
N ASP A 96 1.97 -5.67 -19.62
CA ASP A 96 2.47 -4.87 -20.75
C ASP A 96 3.20 -5.72 -21.82
N THR A 97 2.41 -6.54 -22.51
CA THR A 97 2.88 -7.38 -23.61
C THR A 97 3.03 -6.61 -24.93
N THR A 98 2.36 -5.46 -25.06
CA THR A 98 2.30 -4.67 -26.30
C THR A 98 3.10 -3.36 -26.27
N GLY A 99 3.78 -3.04 -25.17
CA GLY A 99 4.61 -1.83 -25.05
C GLY A 99 3.78 -0.55 -24.88
N LYS A 100 2.76 -0.60 -24.01
CA LYS A 100 1.95 0.55 -23.58
C LYS A 100 2.70 1.46 -22.62
N ILE A 101 3.69 0.95 -21.89
CA ILE A 101 4.51 1.72 -20.95
C ILE A 101 5.85 2.01 -21.63
N SER A 102 6.18 3.29 -21.79
CA SER A 102 7.39 3.70 -22.50
C SER A 102 8.67 3.36 -21.72
N ARG A 103 9.79 3.33 -22.45
CA ARG A 103 11.12 3.13 -21.86
C ARG A 103 11.41 4.14 -20.76
N GLU A 104 11.05 5.40 -20.98
CA GLU A 104 11.24 6.50 -20.03
C GLU A 104 10.41 6.30 -18.76
N ALA A 105 9.17 5.84 -18.89
CA ALA A 105 8.33 5.51 -17.74
C ALA A 105 8.98 4.39 -16.90
N TRP A 106 9.47 3.33 -17.55
CA TRP A 106 10.19 2.26 -16.86
C TRP A 106 11.48 2.74 -16.18
N GLN A 107 12.26 3.61 -16.83
CA GLN A 107 13.47 4.20 -16.23
C GLN A 107 13.14 5.02 -14.96
N ASN A 108 12.02 5.73 -14.97
CA ASN A 108 11.54 6.51 -13.83
C ASN A 108 10.92 5.63 -12.72
N MET A 109 10.43 4.43 -13.04
CA MET A 109 9.94 3.47 -12.05
C MET A 109 11.05 2.80 -11.24
N ARG A 110 12.28 2.74 -11.78
CA ARG A 110 13.45 2.15 -11.10
C ARG A 110 13.70 2.83 -9.75
N VAL A 111 14.22 2.07 -8.78
CA VAL A 111 14.71 2.62 -7.51
C VAL A 111 16.06 3.31 -7.72
N HIS A 112 16.14 4.60 -7.37
CA HIS A 112 17.34 5.43 -7.46
C HIS A 112 17.90 5.74 -6.07
N ASP A 113 19.19 6.10 -6.01
CA ASP A 113 19.82 6.53 -4.76
C ASP A 113 19.25 7.85 -4.25
N GLY A 114 19.12 7.97 -2.93
CA GLY A 114 18.63 9.19 -2.27
C GLY A 114 17.13 9.45 -2.39
N GLN A 115 16.33 8.50 -2.89
CA GLN A 115 14.87 8.62 -2.93
C GLN A 115 14.27 8.40 -1.54
N ASN A 116 13.95 9.51 -0.88
CA ASN A 116 13.10 9.54 0.29
C ASN A 116 11.62 9.34 -0.11
N ASP A 117 10.78 9.16 0.89
CA ASP A 117 9.33 9.16 0.74
C ASP A 117 8.84 10.38 -0.06
N GLY A 118 7.88 10.14 -0.96
CA GLY A 118 7.35 11.16 -1.88
C GLY A 118 8.24 11.51 -3.08
N VAL A 119 9.50 11.03 -3.16
CA VAL A 119 10.42 11.37 -4.25
C VAL A 119 10.45 10.29 -5.35
N GLY A 120 10.12 10.70 -6.58
CA GLY A 120 9.98 9.81 -7.73
C GLY A 120 8.87 8.76 -7.55
N PHE A 121 8.90 7.72 -8.38
CA PHE A 121 7.92 6.64 -8.33
C PHE A 121 8.10 5.75 -7.09
N TRP A 122 9.33 5.32 -6.82
CA TRP A 122 9.65 4.51 -5.63
C TRP A 122 9.30 5.23 -4.33
N GLY A 123 9.65 6.52 -4.18
CA GLY A 123 9.34 7.26 -2.96
C GLY A 123 7.84 7.36 -2.68
N ARG A 124 6.99 7.39 -3.72
CA ARG A 124 5.53 7.33 -3.54
C ARG A 124 5.05 5.95 -3.09
N ALA A 125 5.63 4.89 -3.64
CA ALA A 125 5.32 3.52 -3.23
C ALA A 125 5.83 3.19 -1.81
N ASN A 126 6.94 3.80 -1.41
CA ASN A 126 7.56 3.60 -0.10
C ASN A 126 6.89 4.39 1.03
N ALA A 127 6.25 5.51 0.69
CA ALA A 127 5.88 6.55 1.63
C ALA A 127 5.14 6.06 2.90
N ASN A 128 5.42 6.76 3.99
CA ASN A 128 4.51 6.83 5.14
C ASN A 128 3.13 7.34 4.68
N GLY A 129 2.08 6.92 5.40
CA GLY A 129 0.70 7.23 5.02
C GLY A 129 0.22 6.46 3.77
N PRO A 130 -0.62 7.07 2.90
CA PRO A 130 -1.40 6.36 1.89
C PRO A 130 -0.62 5.88 0.65
N ALA A 131 0.63 6.31 0.47
CA ALA A 131 1.59 5.78 -0.50
C ALA A 131 1.02 5.56 -1.92
N LEU A 132 0.91 4.29 -2.35
CA LEU A 132 0.41 3.88 -3.67
C LEU A 132 -0.95 4.48 -4.02
N ALA A 133 -1.81 4.77 -3.04
CA ALA A 133 -3.11 5.39 -3.28
C ALA A 133 -2.96 6.79 -3.90
N VAL A 134 -2.00 7.58 -3.42
CA VAL A 134 -1.69 8.92 -3.96
C VAL A 134 -1.07 8.78 -5.34
N LEU A 135 -0.13 7.85 -5.54
CA LEU A 135 0.45 7.58 -6.85
C LEU A 135 -0.61 7.21 -7.89
N VAL A 136 -1.50 6.28 -7.56
CA VAL A 136 -2.57 5.85 -8.48
C VAL A 136 -3.50 7.01 -8.82
N ASN A 137 -3.82 7.86 -7.85
CA ASN A 137 -4.61 9.07 -8.07
C ASN A 137 -3.88 10.09 -8.98
N GLU A 138 -2.60 10.40 -8.72
CA GLU A 138 -1.78 11.30 -9.56
C GLU A 138 -1.68 10.82 -11.02
N LEU A 139 -1.57 9.50 -11.22
CA LEU A 139 -1.52 8.89 -12.53
C LEU A 139 -2.90 8.75 -13.17
N ASP A 140 -3.98 9.02 -12.43
CA ASP A 140 -5.36 8.74 -12.82
C ASP A 140 -5.52 7.23 -13.15
N ALA A 141 -4.72 6.34 -12.56
CA ALA A 141 -4.67 4.93 -12.95
C ALA A 141 -5.83 4.10 -12.35
N GLY A 142 -6.65 4.72 -11.50
CA GLY A 142 -7.72 4.05 -10.77
C GLY A 142 -8.27 4.93 -9.65
N TYR A 143 -8.75 4.30 -8.57
CA TYR A 143 -9.33 5.00 -7.44
C TYR A 143 -8.96 4.32 -6.12
N SER A 144 -9.16 5.05 -5.02
CA SER A 144 -8.99 4.51 -3.68
C SER A 144 -10.25 4.70 -2.84
N VAL A 145 -10.47 3.76 -1.93
CA VAL A 145 -11.52 3.83 -0.93
C VAL A 145 -10.87 3.62 0.42
N ALA A 146 -11.18 4.48 1.38
CA ALA A 146 -10.58 4.40 2.70
C ALA A 146 -11.64 4.51 3.78
N ALA A 147 -11.31 3.94 4.94
CA ALA A 147 -12.11 4.10 6.13
C ALA A 147 -11.22 4.18 7.35
N TYR A 148 -11.76 4.84 8.36
CA TYR A 148 -11.12 5.06 9.63
C TYR A 148 -12.10 4.70 10.73
N ARG A 149 -11.62 3.89 11.67
CA ARG A 149 -12.41 3.47 12.82
C ARG A 149 -12.67 4.60 13.82
N GLY A 150 -11.89 5.69 13.76
CA GLY A 150 -11.89 6.78 14.73
C GLY A 150 -10.91 6.54 15.88
N ALA A 151 -10.50 7.57 16.61
CA ALA A 151 -9.56 7.47 17.72
C ALA A 151 -10.30 7.25 19.05
N LEU A 152 -9.80 6.31 19.85
CA LEU A 152 -10.30 5.98 21.19
C LEU A 152 -9.86 7.03 22.20
N ALA A 153 -8.61 7.51 22.09
CA ALA A 153 -8.05 8.50 22.99
C ALA A 153 -8.43 9.92 22.53
N ASP A 154 -9.08 10.68 23.41
CA ASP A 154 -9.53 12.05 23.12
C ASP A 154 -8.39 12.99 22.69
N SER A 155 -7.16 12.76 23.18
CA SER A 155 -5.98 13.57 22.86
C SER A 155 -5.55 13.50 21.39
N VAL A 156 -6.03 12.50 20.64
CA VAL A 156 -5.66 12.27 19.23
C VAL A 156 -6.85 12.21 18.30
N LYS A 157 -8.05 12.57 18.78
CA LYS A 157 -9.20 12.80 17.91
C LYS A 157 -8.94 14.04 17.05
N GLU A 158 -9.26 13.94 15.77
CA GLU A 158 -9.18 15.05 14.82
C GLU A 158 -10.26 16.10 15.09
N CYS A 159 -11.40 15.70 15.68
CA CYS A 159 -12.42 16.63 16.17
C CYS A 159 -13.24 16.05 17.35
N PRO A 160 -13.93 16.91 18.13
CA PRO A 160 -14.76 16.45 19.26
C PRO A 160 -15.92 15.52 18.88
N ALA A 161 -16.39 15.58 17.63
CA ALA A 161 -17.48 14.75 17.12
C ALA A 161 -17.01 13.38 16.58
N GLU A 162 -15.69 13.14 16.53
CA GLU A 162 -15.14 11.87 16.06
C GLU A 162 -15.59 10.72 16.96
N ARG A 163 -16.24 9.73 16.34
CA ARG A 163 -16.68 8.51 17.00
C ARG A 163 -15.68 7.39 16.77
N TYR A 164 -15.36 6.67 17.85
CA TYR A 164 -14.75 5.36 17.76
C TYR A 164 -15.83 4.31 17.46
N LEU A 165 -15.72 3.61 16.33
CA LEU A 165 -16.66 2.56 15.98
C LEU A 165 -16.46 1.32 16.84
N THR A 166 -17.57 0.77 17.34
CA THR A 166 -17.56 -0.51 18.05
C THR A 166 -17.05 -1.65 17.15
N ASP A 167 -16.63 -2.74 17.78
CA ASP A 167 -16.18 -3.95 17.10
C ASP A 167 -17.18 -4.50 16.07
N ALA A 168 -18.48 -4.40 16.36
CA ALA A 168 -19.55 -4.84 15.45
C ALA A 168 -19.74 -3.84 14.30
N GLU A 169 -19.81 -2.55 14.59
CA GLU A 169 -19.92 -1.49 13.58
C GLU A 169 -18.73 -1.52 12.61
N TRP A 170 -17.52 -1.68 13.12
CA TRP A 170 -16.32 -1.69 12.29
C TRP A 170 -16.26 -2.93 11.38
N ARG A 171 -16.60 -4.12 11.89
CA ARG A 171 -16.67 -5.33 11.05
C ARG A 171 -17.73 -5.22 9.95
N ALA A 172 -18.84 -4.54 10.24
CA ALA A 172 -19.94 -4.27 9.32
C ALA A 172 -19.71 -3.05 8.42
N HIS A 173 -18.61 -2.31 8.58
CA HIS A 173 -18.37 -1.08 7.84
C HIS A 173 -18.35 -1.35 6.31
N PRO A 174 -19.06 -0.56 5.47
CA PRO A 174 -19.21 -0.84 4.05
C PRO A 174 -17.90 -0.92 3.25
N VAL A 175 -16.82 -0.28 3.74
CA VAL A 175 -15.49 -0.31 3.09
C VAL A 175 -15.02 -1.74 2.79
N TRP A 176 -15.32 -2.70 3.66
CA TRP A 176 -14.88 -4.08 3.53
C TRP A 176 -15.52 -4.77 2.32
N CYS A 177 -16.75 -4.39 1.96
CA CYS A 177 -17.47 -4.93 0.81
C CYS A 177 -16.96 -4.35 -0.52
N ARG A 178 -16.23 -3.22 -0.47
CA ARG A 178 -15.68 -2.56 -1.65
C ARG A 178 -14.36 -3.19 -2.11
N ALA A 179 -13.62 -3.85 -1.23
CA ALA A 179 -12.35 -4.50 -1.54
C ALA A 179 -12.50 -5.65 -2.57
N ARG A 180 -11.48 -5.84 -3.40
CA ARG A 180 -11.38 -6.95 -4.36
C ARG A 180 -9.97 -7.53 -4.32
N ALA A 181 -9.86 -8.86 -4.43
CA ALA A 181 -8.57 -9.52 -4.50
C ALA A 181 -7.72 -8.90 -5.63
N GLY A 182 -6.45 -8.63 -5.33
CA GLY A 182 -5.52 -7.89 -6.21
C GLY A 182 -5.46 -6.38 -5.96
N ASP A 183 -6.36 -5.81 -5.13
CA ASP A 183 -6.23 -4.41 -4.72
C ASP A 183 -4.94 -4.22 -3.92
N MET A 184 -4.22 -3.13 -4.21
CA MET A 184 -3.16 -2.66 -3.33
C MET A 184 -3.82 -2.13 -2.07
N MET A 185 -3.34 -2.52 -0.90
CA MET A 185 -3.94 -2.14 0.38
C MET A 185 -2.89 -1.57 1.31
N LYS A 186 -3.19 -0.44 1.93
CA LYS A 186 -2.44 0.07 3.08
C LYS A 186 -3.25 -0.21 4.34
N ILE A 187 -2.66 -0.98 5.23
CA ILE A 187 -3.17 -1.20 6.58
C ILE A 187 -2.45 -0.23 7.51
N PHE A 188 -3.18 0.38 8.41
CA PHE A 188 -2.60 1.07 9.55
C PHE A 188 -3.05 0.35 10.80
N TRP A 189 -2.06 -0.24 11.47
CA TRP A 189 -2.27 -1.00 12.69
C TRP A 189 -2.56 -0.07 13.87
N ASN A 190 -2.86 -0.72 15.00
CA ASN A 190 -2.89 -0.20 16.37
C ASN A 190 -4.29 -0.02 16.96
N ARG A 191 -4.86 -1.17 17.33
CA ARG A 191 -5.74 -1.33 18.49
C ARG A 191 -4.88 -1.82 19.67
N HIS A 192 -4.46 -0.95 20.60
CA HIS A 192 -3.86 -1.41 21.86
C HIS A 192 -4.91 -1.50 22.96
N ASP A 193 -5.80 -2.50 22.85
CA ASP A 193 -6.85 -2.76 23.85
C ASP A 193 -6.31 -2.90 25.27
N ASN A 194 -5.16 -3.56 25.40
CA ASN A 194 -4.51 -3.84 26.67
C ASN A 194 -3.76 -2.65 27.27
N ARG A 195 -3.65 -1.53 26.55
CA ARG A 195 -3.01 -0.30 27.05
C ARG A 195 -3.96 0.91 27.03
N GLY A 196 -5.17 0.79 26.50
CA GLY A 196 -6.13 1.89 26.39
C GLY A 196 -5.67 3.03 25.50
N HIS A 197 -4.86 2.73 24.46
CA HIS A 197 -4.26 3.73 23.59
C HIS A 197 -4.34 3.37 22.10
N ASP A 198 -4.43 4.40 21.27
CA ASP A 198 -4.58 4.27 19.83
C ASP A 198 -3.38 4.89 19.15
N GLY A 199 -2.29 4.14 19.12
CA GLY A 199 -1.07 4.45 18.37
C GLY A 199 -1.26 4.59 16.86
N GLY A 200 -2.49 4.61 16.33
CA GLY A 200 -2.80 4.45 14.90
C GLY A 200 -3.66 5.57 14.32
N ALA A 201 -3.91 6.63 15.08
CA ALA A 201 -4.76 7.74 14.65
C ALA A 201 -4.03 8.73 13.73
N ILE A 202 -2.75 8.98 14.02
CA ILE A 202 -1.94 10.01 13.36
C ILE A 202 -1.31 9.45 12.08
N ILE A 203 -1.62 10.08 10.94
CA ILE A 203 -1.14 9.66 9.62
C ILE A 203 0.24 10.23 9.34
N GLY A 204 1.22 9.36 9.06
CA GLY A 204 2.62 9.75 8.84
C GLY A 204 3.46 9.90 10.11
N ASP A 205 4.67 10.43 9.94
CA ASP A 205 5.65 10.72 11.00
C ASP A 205 5.92 12.24 11.04
N ASP A 206 5.76 12.85 12.21
CA ASP A 206 6.04 14.27 12.46
C ASP A 206 7.34 14.52 13.24
N GLY A 207 8.18 13.50 13.38
CA GLY A 207 9.45 13.53 14.09
C GLY A 207 9.32 13.46 15.62
N VAL A 208 8.11 13.41 16.17
CA VAL A 208 7.89 13.39 17.61
C VAL A 208 7.67 11.96 18.11
N ARG A 209 8.73 11.34 18.64
CA ARG A 209 8.74 9.92 19.12
C ARG A 209 7.65 9.52 20.12
N ARG A 210 7.00 10.49 20.78
CA ARG A 210 5.93 10.22 21.76
C ARG A 210 4.53 10.30 21.13
N HIS A 211 4.41 10.82 19.91
CA HIS A 211 3.14 10.90 19.21
C HIS A 211 2.71 9.50 18.74
N LEU A 212 1.40 9.29 18.73
CA LEU A 212 0.74 8.03 18.42
C LEU A 212 0.66 7.82 16.89
N GLN A 213 1.83 7.80 16.25
CA GLN A 213 2.03 7.66 14.82
C GLN A 213 1.66 6.26 14.33
N GLU A 214 0.93 6.19 13.23
CA GLU A 214 0.45 4.93 12.68
C GLU A 214 1.57 3.98 12.26
N ALA A 215 1.40 2.70 12.59
CA ALA A 215 2.23 1.63 12.06
C ALA A 215 1.64 1.17 10.72
N GLY A 216 2.10 1.78 9.63
CA GLY A 216 1.69 1.44 8.27
C GLY A 216 2.25 0.09 7.79
N HIS A 217 1.44 -0.66 7.05
CA HIS A 217 1.82 -1.91 6.41
C HIS A 217 1.19 -2.01 5.02
N SER A 218 2.03 -1.94 4.00
CA SER A 218 1.59 -2.07 2.60
C SER A 218 1.46 -3.54 2.25
N VAL A 219 0.33 -3.94 1.67
CA VAL A 219 0.02 -5.33 1.31
C VAL A 219 -0.78 -5.38 0.01
N VAL A 220 -0.98 -6.58 -0.53
CA VAL A 220 -1.99 -6.86 -1.56
C VAL A 220 -3.13 -7.63 -0.93
N PHE A 221 -4.36 -7.17 -1.08
CA PHE A 221 -5.53 -7.84 -0.53
C PHE A 221 -5.85 -9.11 -1.33
N LEU A 222 -6.08 -10.23 -0.63
CA LEU A 222 -6.37 -11.54 -1.24
C LEU A 222 -7.82 -11.99 -1.04
N GLY A 223 -8.61 -11.26 -0.25
CA GLY A 223 -9.97 -11.65 0.12
C GLY A 223 -10.14 -11.84 1.61
N TYR A 224 -11.15 -12.62 1.97
CA TYR A 224 -11.45 -12.99 3.36
C TYR A 224 -11.27 -14.49 3.55
N ASP A 225 -10.91 -14.91 4.76
CA ASP A 225 -10.98 -16.32 5.15
C ASP A 225 -12.42 -16.71 5.54
N GLU A 226 -12.62 -17.98 5.90
CA GLU A 226 -13.91 -18.54 6.33
C GLU A 226 -14.52 -17.83 7.55
N ASN A 227 -13.69 -17.16 8.36
CA ASN A 227 -14.11 -16.41 9.55
C ASN A 227 -14.30 -14.92 9.26
N GLY A 228 -14.19 -14.49 8.00
CA GLY A 228 -14.32 -13.09 7.60
C GLY A 228 -13.12 -12.22 7.96
N ARG A 229 -11.97 -12.83 8.30
CA ARG A 229 -10.70 -12.12 8.55
C ARG A 229 -10.03 -11.75 7.24
N VAL A 230 -9.30 -10.64 7.24
CA VAL A 230 -8.62 -10.09 6.07
C VAL A 230 -7.42 -10.98 5.72
N ARG A 231 -7.42 -11.57 4.52
CA ARG A 231 -6.26 -12.26 3.94
C ARG A 231 -5.50 -11.29 3.05
N TYR A 232 -4.17 -11.28 3.17
CA TYR A 232 -3.32 -10.41 2.36
C TYR A 232 -1.96 -11.05 2.09
N TRP A 233 -1.28 -10.59 1.04
CA TRP A 233 0.11 -10.94 0.73
C TRP A 233 1.01 -9.73 0.95
N SER A 234 2.18 -9.91 1.56
CA SER A 234 3.19 -8.86 1.73
C SER A 234 4.56 -9.46 2.08
N SER A 235 5.53 -8.61 2.38
CA SER A 235 6.66 -8.97 3.25
C SER A 235 6.27 -8.76 4.70
N ASN A 236 6.07 -9.87 5.42
CA ASN A 236 5.57 -9.89 6.79
C ASN A 236 6.75 -9.82 7.78
N GLY A 237 6.68 -8.92 8.76
CA GLY A 237 7.70 -8.73 9.78
C GLY A 237 7.66 -7.32 10.40
N PRO A 238 8.66 -6.96 11.23
CA PRO A 238 9.72 -7.83 11.74
C PRO A 238 9.20 -8.79 12.83
N GLY A 239 9.76 -10.00 12.88
CA GLY A 239 9.56 -10.94 13.98
C GLY A 239 10.87 -11.27 14.69
N LYS A 240 10.87 -12.27 15.59
CA LYS A 240 12.07 -12.67 16.35
C LYS A 240 13.21 -13.20 15.47
N GLU A 241 12.87 -13.78 14.32
CA GLU A 241 13.81 -14.41 13.37
C GLU A 241 13.61 -13.77 11.99
N PRO A 242 14.06 -12.52 11.79
CA PRO A 242 13.78 -11.74 10.59
C PRO A 242 14.26 -12.41 9.29
N GLU A 243 15.30 -13.24 9.33
CA GLU A 243 15.80 -14.03 8.19
C GLU A 243 14.84 -15.14 7.72
N LYS A 244 13.95 -15.60 8.60
CA LYS A 244 12.90 -16.59 8.28
C LYS A 244 11.58 -15.96 7.83
N MET A 245 11.52 -14.62 7.85
CA MET A 245 10.35 -13.82 7.50
C MET A 245 10.42 -13.40 6.02
N GLY A 246 9.67 -12.38 5.62
CA GLY A 246 9.67 -11.87 4.24
C GLY A 246 8.35 -12.18 3.54
N TYR A 247 8.41 -12.50 2.25
CA TYR A 247 7.24 -12.67 1.40
C TYR A 247 6.31 -13.78 1.88
N GLY A 248 5.00 -13.55 1.82
CA GLY A 248 4.01 -14.58 2.07
C GLY A 248 2.63 -14.03 2.38
N GLU A 249 1.69 -14.96 2.51
CA GLU A 249 0.33 -14.65 2.96
C GLU A 249 0.27 -14.51 4.49
N ALA A 250 -0.61 -13.62 4.94
CA ALA A 250 -0.98 -13.48 6.34
C ALA A 250 -2.47 -13.13 6.50
N VAL A 251 -2.96 -13.26 7.73
CA VAL A 251 -4.36 -13.05 8.09
C VAL A 251 -4.46 -12.18 9.33
N CYS A 252 -5.39 -11.22 9.33
CA CYS A 252 -5.70 -10.42 10.52
C CYS A 252 -7.21 -10.17 10.67
N ASP A 253 -7.67 -9.99 11.91
CA ASP A 253 -9.06 -9.55 12.17
C ASP A 253 -9.21 -8.08 11.74
N LYS A 254 -10.37 -7.72 11.15
CA LYS A 254 -10.69 -6.33 10.76
C LYS A 254 -10.51 -5.34 11.90
N THR A 255 -10.75 -5.75 13.14
CA THR A 255 -10.60 -4.93 14.34
C THR A 255 -9.17 -4.68 14.77
N ALA A 256 -8.18 -5.43 14.25
CA ALA A 256 -6.77 -5.10 14.41
C ALA A 256 -6.36 -3.90 13.52
N ILE A 257 -7.18 -3.60 12.51
CA ILE A 257 -6.97 -2.52 11.55
C ILE A 257 -7.71 -1.29 12.04
N GLN A 258 -6.97 -0.21 12.25
CA GLN A 258 -7.49 1.08 12.71
C GLN A 258 -7.95 1.95 11.53
N ARG A 259 -7.15 1.95 10.46
CA ARG A 259 -7.44 2.61 9.19
C ARG A 259 -7.04 1.70 8.04
N VAL A 260 -7.82 1.73 6.97
CA VAL A 260 -7.55 0.96 5.76
C VAL A 260 -7.72 1.83 4.54
N VAL A 261 -6.85 1.64 3.55
CA VAL A 261 -6.96 2.21 2.21
C VAL A 261 -6.86 1.06 1.21
N PHE A 262 -7.91 0.84 0.44
CA PHE A 262 -7.88 -0.05 -0.72
C PHE A 262 -7.72 0.80 -1.97
N THR A 263 -6.74 0.48 -2.80
CA THR A 263 -6.42 1.15 -4.05
C THR A 263 -6.60 0.18 -5.20
N ARG A 264 -7.57 0.48 -6.06
CA ARG A 264 -7.88 -0.30 -7.24
C ARG A 264 -7.35 0.36 -8.48
N ILE A 265 -6.49 -0.34 -9.21
CA ILE A 265 -5.99 0.10 -10.52
C ILE A 265 -6.96 -0.43 -11.59
N LEU A 266 -7.43 0.48 -12.44
CA LEU A 266 -8.31 0.18 -13.57
C LEU A 266 -7.60 0.32 -14.91
N HIS A 267 -6.61 1.21 -14.95
CA HIS A 267 -5.94 1.68 -16.15
C HIS A 267 -4.43 1.49 -16.05
N PRO A 268 -3.92 0.26 -16.08
CA PRO A 268 -2.48 -0.01 -16.02
C PRO A 268 -1.69 0.69 -17.13
N GLU A 269 -2.28 0.99 -18.28
CA GLU A 269 -1.67 1.80 -19.34
C GLU A 269 -1.28 3.21 -18.86
N ARG A 270 -1.96 3.77 -17.85
CA ARG A 270 -1.69 5.12 -17.35
C ARG A 270 -0.39 5.19 -16.54
N PHE A 271 0.22 4.05 -16.20
CA PHE A 271 1.57 4.03 -15.65
C PHE A 271 2.64 4.53 -16.64
N ASP A 272 2.32 4.63 -17.94
CA ASP A 272 3.15 5.36 -18.91
C ASP A 272 3.34 6.85 -18.56
N ARG A 273 2.40 7.46 -17.81
CA ARG A 273 2.52 8.85 -17.35
C ARG A 273 3.70 9.08 -16.40
N VAL A 274 4.27 8.01 -15.83
CA VAL A 274 5.49 8.06 -15.01
C VAL A 274 6.69 8.60 -15.79
N ARG A 275 6.66 8.63 -17.13
CA ARG A 275 7.66 9.34 -17.94
C ARG A 275 7.80 10.83 -17.59
N ASN A 276 6.74 11.44 -17.04
CA ASN A 276 6.72 12.83 -16.58
C ASN A 276 7.10 12.99 -15.10
N MET A 277 7.45 11.89 -14.42
CA MET A 277 7.83 11.85 -13.02
C MET A 277 9.31 11.44 -12.92
N PRO A 278 10.26 12.36 -13.19
CA PRO A 278 11.68 12.03 -13.07
C PRO A 278 12.00 11.55 -11.65
N PRO A 279 13.12 10.84 -11.45
CA PRO A 279 13.46 10.25 -10.15
C PRO A 279 13.57 11.25 -9.00
N THR A 280 13.74 12.53 -9.30
CA THR A 280 13.83 13.66 -8.37
C THR A 280 12.49 14.38 -8.14
N HIS A 281 11.42 13.99 -8.83
CA HIS A 281 10.12 14.65 -8.74
C HIS A 281 9.45 14.43 -7.37
N VAL A 282 9.13 15.52 -6.67
CA VAL A 282 8.62 15.47 -5.29
C VAL A 282 7.10 15.58 -5.27
N ASN A 283 6.43 14.64 -4.61
CA ASN A 283 5.10 14.86 -4.05
C ASN A 283 5.27 15.43 -2.63
N GLN A 284 4.94 16.71 -2.44
CA GLN A 284 5.19 17.40 -1.16
C GLN A 284 4.42 16.78 0.00
N TYR A 285 3.17 16.34 -0.23
CA TYR A 285 2.34 15.73 0.79
C TYR A 285 3.02 14.49 1.39
N LEU A 286 3.37 13.51 0.57
CA LEU A 286 4.03 12.28 1.01
C LEU A 286 5.44 12.54 1.56
N TYR A 287 6.16 13.51 0.99
CA TYR A 287 7.46 13.92 1.51
C TYR A 287 7.35 14.44 2.95
N ASP A 288 6.35 15.28 3.24
CA ASP A 288 6.17 15.84 4.58
C ASP A 288 5.80 14.77 5.62
N LEU A 289 5.13 13.70 5.22
CA LEU A 289 4.79 12.57 6.12
C LEU A 289 6.00 11.76 6.58
N ASN A 290 7.20 12.12 6.14
CA ASN A 290 8.46 11.49 6.51
C ASN A 290 9.27 12.35 7.49
N GLY A 291 8.67 12.63 8.65
CA GLY A 291 9.31 13.29 9.78
C GLY A 291 9.12 14.81 9.82
N HIS A 292 8.29 15.39 8.94
CA HIS A 292 8.03 16.83 8.93
C HIS A 292 6.66 17.20 9.50
N ARG A 293 5.61 16.42 9.20
CA ARG A 293 4.27 16.60 9.75
C ARG A 293 3.43 15.33 9.64
N HIS A 294 2.33 15.31 10.36
CA HIS A 294 1.26 14.34 10.13
C HIS A 294 0.13 14.91 9.26
N SER A 295 -0.73 14.02 8.76
CA SER A 295 -1.95 14.37 8.03
C SER A 295 -3.21 14.17 8.88
N SER A 296 -4.31 14.81 8.47
CA SER A 296 -5.67 14.45 8.94
C SER A 296 -6.31 13.45 7.99
N THR A 297 -7.37 12.79 8.46
CA THR A 297 -8.18 11.88 7.65
C THR A 297 -8.75 12.58 6.43
N GLU A 298 -9.28 13.80 6.60
CA GLU A 298 -9.83 14.59 5.50
C GLU A 298 -8.78 14.96 4.44
N GLU A 299 -7.57 15.36 4.87
CA GLU A 299 -6.50 15.65 3.93
C GLU A 299 -6.06 14.39 3.18
N MET A 300 -5.87 13.26 3.88
CA MET A 300 -5.57 11.98 3.25
C MET A 300 -6.61 11.60 2.19
N TRP A 301 -7.90 11.73 2.51
CA TRP A 301 -9.01 11.43 1.58
C TRP A 301 -8.94 12.27 0.30
N ARG A 302 -8.62 13.56 0.41
CA ARG A 302 -8.39 14.43 -0.76
C ARG A 302 -7.21 13.95 -1.59
N MET A 303 -6.09 13.62 -0.93
CA MET A 303 -4.85 13.23 -1.62
C MET A 303 -4.96 11.89 -2.36
N ILE A 304 -5.76 10.95 -1.85
CA ILE A 304 -6.01 9.66 -2.51
C ILE A 304 -7.13 9.69 -3.54
N GLY A 305 -7.80 10.85 -3.71
CA GLY A 305 -8.96 10.98 -4.59
C GLY A 305 -10.10 10.06 -4.18
N GLN A 306 -10.42 10.03 -2.88
CA GLN A 306 -11.41 9.11 -2.33
C GLN A 306 -12.77 9.25 -3.03
N GLN A 307 -13.33 8.11 -3.44
CA GLN A 307 -14.67 7.97 -4.03
C GLN A 307 -15.65 7.31 -3.08
#